data_AF-A0A1G0FNS2-F1
#
_entry.id   AF-A0A1G0FNS2-F1
#
_cell.length_a   1.000
_cell.length_b   1.000
_cell.length_c   1.000
_cell.angle_alpha   90.00
_cell.angle_beta   90.00
_cell.angle_gamma   90.00
#
_symmetry.space_group_name_H-M   'P 1'
#
loop_
_entity.id
_entity.type
_entity.pdbx_description
1 polymer ?
#
loop_
_entity_poly.entity_id
_entity_poly.type
_entity_poly.pdbx_seq_one_letter_code
_entity_poly.pdbx_strand_id
1 'polypeptide(L)'
;MTEKQRPNVVGKGRSFLREAIAAIAEIKAGGSKLGAAGQDKVNSLLTDRATMLESILKMPFIGTVKAGELAWDLNDAATELKTAAAAGDEAKSLELATNMAAEMDKFVHTTKTFVVRMT
;
A
#
# COMPACT_ATOMS: atom_id res chain seq x y z
N MET A 1 -16.10 -14.28 2.89
CA MET A 1 -14.78 -13.80 2.45
C MET A 1 -13.80 -14.93 2.68
N THR A 2 -13.25 -15.51 1.62
CA THR A 2 -12.15 -16.48 1.72
C THR A 2 -10.96 -15.71 2.27
N GLU A 3 -10.61 -15.89 3.55
CA GLU A 3 -9.37 -15.34 4.11
C GLU A 3 -8.22 -15.91 3.28
N LYS A 4 -7.63 -15.08 2.40
CA LYS A 4 -6.39 -15.43 1.72
C LYS A 4 -5.37 -15.73 2.81
N GLN A 5 -4.93 -16.99 2.87
CA GLN A 5 -3.95 -17.41 3.86
C GLN A 5 -2.64 -16.66 3.60
N ARG A 6 -2.20 -15.86 4.58
CA ARG A 6 -0.96 -15.09 4.46
C ARG A 6 0.21 -16.05 4.22
N PRO A 7 1.06 -15.82 3.20
CA PRO A 7 2.24 -16.62 2.99
C PRO A 7 3.26 -16.40 4.12
N ASN A 8 4.33 -17.20 4.19
CA ASN A 8 5.42 -16.92 5.11
C ASN A 8 6.05 -15.55 4.77
N VAL A 9 5.80 -14.55 5.64
CA VAL A 9 6.20 -13.14 5.48
C VAL A 9 7.46 -12.76 6.26
N VAL A 10 8.09 -13.70 6.95
CA VAL A 10 9.31 -13.45 7.75
C VAL A 10 10.41 -12.84 6.87
N GLY A 11 10.88 -11.64 7.22
CA GLY A 11 11.92 -10.91 6.46
C GLY A 11 11.47 -10.35 5.10
N LYS A 12 10.21 -10.55 4.69
CA LYS A 12 9.67 -10.11 3.38
C LYS A 12 8.96 -8.76 3.42
N GLY A 13 8.90 -8.10 4.58
CA GLY A 13 8.25 -6.78 4.68
C GLY A 13 8.78 -5.76 3.68
N ARG A 14 10.10 -5.76 3.41
CA ARG A 14 10.71 -4.85 2.42
C ARG A 14 10.30 -5.17 0.98
N SER A 15 10.18 -6.44 0.61
CA SER A 15 9.80 -6.83 -0.74
C SER A 15 8.34 -6.49 -0.99
N PHE A 16 7.45 -6.86 -0.08
CA PHE A 16 6.02 -6.56 -0.23
C PHE A 16 5.74 -5.06 -0.25
N LEU A 17 6.43 -4.27 0.56
CA LEU A 17 6.25 -2.82 0.53
C LEU A 17 6.73 -2.20 -0.79
N ARG A 18 7.82 -2.71 -1.38
CA ARG A 18 8.27 -2.28 -2.72
C ARG A 18 7.29 -2.65 -3.81
N GLU A 19 6.72 -3.85 -3.75
CA GLU A 19 5.70 -4.30 -4.71
C GLU A 19 4.44 -3.43 -4.61
N ALA A 20 3.99 -3.10 -3.39
CA ALA A 20 2.86 -2.21 -3.18
C ALA A 20 3.12 -0.80 -3.75
N ILE A 21 4.31 -0.23 -3.52
CA ILE A 21 4.71 1.08 -4.07
C ILE A 21 4.75 1.03 -5.61
N ALA A 22 5.29 -0.04 -6.19
CA ALA A 22 5.31 -0.23 -7.63
C ALA A 22 3.90 -0.32 -8.22
N ALA A 23 2.99 -1.07 -7.59
CA ALA A 23 1.60 -1.16 -8.02
C ALA A 23 0.89 0.21 -7.99
N ILE A 24 1.12 1.04 -6.96
CA ILE A 24 0.61 2.41 -6.88
C ILE A 24 1.19 3.29 -8.01
N ALA A 25 2.49 3.16 -8.29
CA ALA A 25 3.14 3.91 -9.35
C ALA A 25 2.59 3.54 -10.74
N GLU A 26 2.27 2.27 -10.99
CA GLU A 26 1.67 1.81 -12.25
C GLU A 26 0.24 2.34 -12.45
N ILE A 27 -0.55 2.44 -11.38
CA ILE A 27 -1.87 3.09 -11.44
C ILE A 27 -1.70 4.54 -11.90
N LYS A 28 -0.72 5.26 -11.35
CA LYS A 28 -0.41 6.65 -11.71
C LYS A 28 0.08 6.81 -13.15
N ALA A 29 0.91 5.89 -13.65
CA ALA A 29 1.57 5.97 -14.95
C ALA A 29 0.64 5.72 -16.18
N GLY A 30 -0.68 5.62 -15.97
CA GLY A 30 -1.64 5.38 -17.05
C GLY A 30 -2.07 3.92 -17.18
N GLY A 31 -1.83 3.09 -16.17
CA GLY A 31 -2.37 1.73 -16.10
C GLY A 31 -3.86 1.65 -15.74
N SER A 32 -4.52 2.78 -15.51
CA SER A 32 -5.93 2.86 -15.13
C SER A 32 -6.84 3.28 -16.29
N LYS A 33 -8.08 2.79 -16.28
CA LYS A 33 -9.18 3.24 -17.15
C LYS A 33 -10.11 4.22 -16.45
N LEU A 34 -9.66 4.81 -15.34
CA LEU A 34 -10.42 5.78 -14.55
C LEU A 34 -10.55 7.09 -15.34
N GLY A 35 -11.67 7.81 -15.16
CA GLY A 35 -11.77 9.17 -15.66
C GLY A 35 -10.74 10.09 -15.00
N ALA A 36 -10.44 11.23 -15.62
CA ALA A 36 -9.43 12.19 -15.11
C ALA A 36 -9.67 12.57 -13.64
N ALA A 37 -10.92 12.85 -13.27
CA ALA A 37 -11.29 13.18 -11.89
C ALA A 37 -11.13 12.01 -10.91
N GLY A 38 -11.37 10.77 -11.35
CA GLY A 38 -11.15 9.57 -10.54
C GLY A 38 -9.66 9.29 -10.32
N GLN A 39 -8.88 9.42 -11.39
CA GLN A 39 -7.43 9.30 -11.37
C GLN A 39 -6.78 10.35 -10.47
N ASP A 40 -7.21 11.61 -10.55
CA ASP A 40 -6.69 12.69 -9.71
C ASP A 40 -6.96 12.45 -8.21
N LYS A 41 -8.15 11.93 -7.87
CA LYS A 41 -8.49 11.57 -6.49
C LYS A 41 -7.66 10.40 -5.96
N VAL A 42 -7.49 9.35 -6.76
CA VAL A 42 -6.64 8.20 -6.37
C VAL A 42 -5.19 8.66 -6.19
N ASN A 43 -4.68 9.50 -7.09
CA ASN A 43 -3.33 10.04 -7.01
C ASN A 43 -3.14 10.92 -5.77
N SER A 44 -4.09 11.78 -5.43
CA SER A 44 -4.00 12.65 -4.24
C SER A 44 -4.04 11.85 -2.94
N LEU A 45 -4.77 10.74 -2.91
CA LEU A 45 -4.81 9.85 -1.75
C LEU A 45 -3.49 9.07 -1.57
N LEU A 46 -2.86 8.61 -2.66
CA LEU A 46 -1.82 7.60 -2.54
C LEU A 46 -0.38 8.10 -2.79
N THR A 47 -0.17 9.20 -3.52
CA THR A 47 1.18 9.62 -3.94
C THR A 47 2.07 10.01 -2.76
N ASP A 48 1.59 10.88 -1.88
CA ASP A 48 2.36 11.33 -0.71
C ASP A 48 2.61 10.16 0.26
N ARG A 49 1.62 9.27 0.39
CA ARG A 49 1.70 8.08 1.24
C ARG A 49 2.70 7.06 0.69
N ALA A 50 2.76 6.87 -0.63
CA ALA A 50 3.76 6.00 -1.26
C ALA A 50 5.19 6.52 -0.99
N THR A 51 5.39 7.84 -1.08
CA THR A 51 6.66 8.48 -0.70
C THR A 51 7.00 8.25 0.79
N MET A 52 6.00 8.33 1.68
CA MET A 52 6.19 8.00 3.10
C MET A 52 6.55 6.53 3.31
N LEU A 53 5.96 5.59 2.56
CA LEU A 53 6.34 4.18 2.61
C LEU A 53 7.80 3.96 2.20
N GLU A 54 8.29 4.68 1.18
CA GLU A 54 9.70 4.62 0.80
C GLU A 54 10.62 5.07 1.94
N SER A 55 10.24 6.12 2.67
CA SER A 55 11.02 6.65 3.80
C SER A 55 11.21 5.63 4.93
N ILE A 56 10.26 4.71 5.10
CA ILE A 56 10.29 3.70 6.18
C ILE A 56 10.92 2.37 5.75
N LEU A 57 11.18 2.13 4.45
CA LEU A 57 11.74 0.87 3.93
C LEU A 57 13.04 0.43 4.63
N LYS A 58 13.87 1.40 5.00
CA LYS A 58 15.16 1.16 5.66
C LYS A 58 15.05 0.96 7.18
N MET A 59 13.87 1.20 7.76
CA MET A 59 13.69 1.13 9.22
C MET A 59 13.75 -0.32 9.75
N PRO A 60 14.20 -0.53 11.00
CA PRO A 60 14.34 -1.86 11.59
C PRO A 60 13.03 -2.63 11.67
N PHE A 61 11.92 -1.95 11.96
CA PHE A 61 10.59 -2.56 12.09
C PHE A 61 10.18 -3.36 10.85
N ILE A 62 10.59 -2.93 9.64
CA ILE A 62 10.24 -3.61 8.38
C ILE A 62 10.80 -5.03 8.29
N GLY A 63 11.83 -5.36 9.07
CA GLY A 63 12.37 -6.72 9.16
C GLY A 63 11.53 -7.68 10.01
N THR A 64 10.54 -7.17 10.75
CA THR A 64 9.71 -7.99 11.65
C THR A 64 8.61 -8.75 10.90
N VAL A 65 8.16 -9.87 11.47
CA VAL A 65 7.03 -10.65 10.93
C VAL A 65 5.77 -9.79 10.81
N LYS A 66 5.48 -9.00 11.86
CA LYS A 66 4.31 -8.11 11.89
C LYS A 66 4.34 -7.06 10.78
N ALA A 67 5.50 -6.47 10.50
CA ALA A 67 5.63 -5.56 9.35
C ALA A 67 5.50 -6.31 8.01
N GLY A 68 5.97 -7.56 7.94
CA GLY A 68 5.74 -8.45 6.80
C GLY A 68 4.26 -8.72 6.52
N GLU A 69 3.46 -8.96 7.56
CA GLU A 69 2.01 -9.17 7.44
C GLU A 69 1.31 -7.91 6.92
N LEU A 70 1.60 -6.76 7.53
CA LEU A 70 1.00 -5.47 7.13
C LEU A 70 1.43 -5.06 5.71
N ALA A 71 2.71 -5.27 5.36
CA ALA A 71 3.19 -4.98 4.01
C ALA A 71 2.56 -5.91 2.97
N TRP A 72 2.28 -7.17 3.33
CA TRP A 72 1.57 -8.09 2.44
C TRP A 72 0.11 -7.67 2.24
N ASP A 73 -0.60 -7.29 3.30
CA ASP A 73 -1.98 -6.78 3.20
C ASP A 73 -2.03 -5.52 2.30
N LEU A 74 -1.06 -4.62 2.46
CA LEU A 74 -0.93 -3.42 1.60
C LEU A 74 -0.66 -3.78 0.13
N ASN A 75 0.17 -4.80 -0.13
CA ASN A 75 0.44 -5.27 -1.48
C ASN A 75 -0.78 -5.91 -2.14
N ASP A 76 -1.55 -6.69 -1.38
CA ASP A 76 -2.78 -7.30 -1.88
C ASP A 76 -3.83 -6.22 -2.21
N ALA A 77 -4.01 -5.24 -1.31
CA ALA A 77 -4.89 -4.10 -1.55
C ALA A 77 -4.45 -3.25 -2.76
N ALA A 78 -3.15 -3.00 -2.93
CA ALA A 78 -2.63 -2.28 -4.09
C ALA A 78 -2.88 -3.03 -5.40
N THR A 79 -2.79 -4.37 -5.38
CA THR A 79 -3.08 -5.23 -6.53
C THR A 79 -4.58 -5.24 -6.86
N GLU A 80 -5.44 -5.28 -5.85
CA GLU A 80 -6.89 -5.18 -6.02
C GLU A 80 -7.29 -3.80 -6.58
N LEU A 81 -6.69 -2.73 -6.06
CA LEU A 81 -6.91 -1.38 -6.57
C LEU A 81 -6.47 -1.26 -8.03
N LYS A 82 -5.30 -1.80 -8.38
CA LYS A 82 -4.83 -1.84 -9.77
C LYS A 82 -5.81 -2.57 -10.67
N THR A 83 -6.37 -3.68 -10.20
CA THR A 83 -7.36 -4.46 -10.95
C THR A 83 -8.67 -3.68 -11.13
N ALA A 84 -9.17 -3.03 -10.09
CA ALA A 84 -10.36 -2.18 -10.16
C ALA A 84 -10.15 -0.97 -11.09
N ALA A 85 -8.99 -0.32 -11.00
CA ALA A 85 -8.61 0.81 -11.84
C ALA A 85 -8.48 0.39 -13.30
N ALA A 86 -7.92 -0.79 -13.59
CA ALA A 86 -7.83 -1.35 -14.95
C ALA A 86 -9.20 -1.77 -15.52
N ALA A 87 -10.14 -2.14 -14.64
CA ALA A 87 -11.53 -2.42 -15.00
C ALA A 87 -12.37 -1.15 -15.25
N GLY A 88 -11.90 0.03 -14.82
CA GLY A 88 -12.64 1.29 -14.92
C GLY A 88 -13.74 1.44 -13.85
N ASP A 89 -13.70 0.63 -12.79
CA ASP A 89 -14.66 0.71 -11.68
C ASP A 89 -14.25 1.83 -10.73
N GLU A 90 -14.76 3.03 -10.97
CA GLU A 90 -14.39 4.23 -10.21
C GLU A 90 -14.81 4.14 -8.74
N ALA A 91 -16.01 3.63 -8.45
CA ALA A 91 -16.53 3.54 -7.09
C ALA A 91 -15.66 2.61 -6.24
N LYS A 92 -15.38 1.42 -6.76
CA LYS A 92 -14.53 0.44 -6.08
C LYS A 92 -13.08 0.92 -5.96
N SER A 93 -12.56 1.56 -7.00
CA SER A 93 -11.19 2.10 -6.97
C SER A 93 -11.04 3.19 -5.91
N LEU A 94 -12.05 4.06 -5.76
CA LEU A 94 -12.01 5.12 -4.76
C LEU A 94 -12.15 4.58 -3.33
N GLU A 95 -13.01 3.59 -3.12
CA GLU A 95 -13.16 2.89 -1.84
C GLU A 95 -11.85 2.21 -1.42
N LEU A 96 -11.25 1.42 -2.34
CA LEU A 96 -9.98 0.75 -2.10
C LEU A 96 -8.84 1.75 -1.85
N ALA A 97 -8.77 2.84 -2.61
CA ALA A 97 -7.76 3.88 -2.41
C ALA A 97 -7.92 4.57 -1.04
N THR A 98 -9.16 4.80 -0.59
CA THR A 98 -9.44 5.42 0.72
C THR A 98 -9.05 4.50 1.87
N ASN A 99 -9.45 3.22 1.80
CA ASN A 99 -9.10 2.23 2.81
C ASN A 99 -7.58 2.00 2.86
N MET A 100 -6.93 1.90 1.70
CA MET A 100 -5.48 1.75 1.61
C MET A 100 -4.75 2.97 2.16
N ALA A 101 -5.23 4.19 1.88
CA ALA A 101 -4.64 5.40 2.45
C ALA A 101 -4.62 5.40 3.98
N ALA A 102 -5.72 4.97 4.62
CA ALA A 102 -5.80 4.86 6.08
C ALA A 102 -4.83 3.80 6.64
N GLU A 103 -4.73 2.64 5.98
CA GLU A 103 -3.80 1.57 6.38
C GLU A 103 -2.33 1.98 6.17
N MET A 104 -2.01 2.69 5.09
CA MET A 104 -0.67 3.25 4.86
C MET A 104 -0.29 4.24 5.97
N ASP A 105 -1.19 5.15 6.35
CA ASP A 105 -0.95 6.13 7.42
C ASP A 105 -0.68 5.42 8.76
N LYS A 106 -1.51 4.42 9.10
CA LYS A 106 -1.34 3.60 10.30
C LYS A 106 -0.03 2.81 10.28
N PHE A 107 0.35 2.27 9.12
CA PHE A 107 1.58 1.52 8.97
C PHE A 107 2.82 2.41 9.12
N VAL A 108 2.81 3.60 8.51
CA VAL A 108 3.86 4.61 8.67
C VAL A 108 3.98 5.05 10.13
N HIS A 109 2.85 5.36 10.77
CA HIS A 109 2.83 5.74 12.18
C HIS A 109 3.40 4.63 13.08
N THR A 110 2.96 3.40 12.89
CA THR A 110 3.43 2.23 13.66
C THR A 110 4.94 2.02 13.47
N THR A 111 5.43 2.15 12.24
CA THR A 111 6.85 1.97 11.91
C THR A 111 7.72 3.06 12.55
N LYS A 112 7.30 4.33 12.46
CA LYS A 112 8.03 5.46 13.04
C LYS A 112 8.01 5.43 14.58
N THR A 113 6.89 5.05 15.20
CA THR A 113 6.78 4.97 16.67
C THR A 113 7.51 3.78 17.26
N PHE A 114 7.66 2.68 16.51
CA PHE A 114 8.50 1.56 16.93
C PHE A 114 9.97 1.97 17.14
N VAL A 115 10.50 2.83 16.25
CA VAL A 115 11.88 3.33 16.37
C VAL A 115 12.08 4.12 17.67
N VAL A 116 11.12 4.96 18.06
CA VAL A 116 11.18 5.78 19.29
C VAL A 116 11.20 4.94 20.57
N ARG A 117 10.68 3.70 20.54
CA ARG A 117 10.64 2.83 21.73
C ARG A 117 11.87 1.93 21.89
N MET A 118 12.76 1.86 20.89
CA MET A 118 14.02 1.11 20.94
C MET A 118 15.25 1.98 21.23
N THR A 119 15.09 3.31 21.23
CA THR A 119 16.10 4.30 21.65
C THR A 119 15.90 4.68 23.10
#